data_AF-A0A4R6K361-F1
#
_entry.id   AF-A0A4R6K361-F1
#
_cell.length_a   1.000
_cell.length_b   1.000
_cell.length_c   1.000
_cell.angle_alpha   90.00
_cell.angle_beta   90.00
_cell.angle_gamma   90.00
#
_symmetry.space_group_name_H-M   'P 1'
#
loop_
_entity.id
_entity.type
_entity.pdbx_description
1 polymer ?
#
loop_
_entity_poly.entity_id
_entity_poly.type
_entity_poly.pdbx_seq_one_letter_code
_entity_poly.pdbx_strand_id
1 'polypeptide(L)'
;MKLFKLGRPQIIALVIAGLVVFALIAGRGADSGDEGPGVLDNAAVRACDDFAAGQASARSNSARLSLADKVTTSAVKSDNEPVRNRAMELGRNADEGNTAWRTASDAFTQACRDAGWSAP
;
A
#
# COMPACT_ATOMS: atom_id res chain seq x y z
N MET A 1 22.65 -29.71 -18.41
CA MET A 1 21.27 -29.26 -18.14
C MET A 1 20.32 -30.17 -18.88
N LYS A 2 19.49 -30.96 -18.18
CA LYS A 2 18.50 -31.84 -18.81
C LYS A 2 17.34 -30.97 -19.32
N LEU A 3 17.26 -30.77 -20.64
CA LEU A 3 16.07 -30.21 -21.28
C LEU A 3 14.93 -31.20 -21.10
N PHE A 4 14.02 -30.90 -20.17
CA PHE A 4 12.77 -31.62 -20.02
C PHE A 4 11.95 -31.42 -21.30
N LYS A 5 11.79 -32.49 -22.10
CA LYS A 5 10.80 -32.57 -23.18
C LYS A 5 9.41 -32.54 -22.55
N LEU A 6 8.88 -31.34 -22.31
CA LEU A 6 7.50 -31.16 -21.87
C LEU A 6 6.55 -31.54 -23.01
N GLY A 7 5.64 -32.47 -22.73
CA GLY A 7 4.60 -32.84 -23.69
C GLY A 7 3.64 -31.66 -23.92
N ARG A 8 3.10 -31.54 -25.14
CA ARG A 8 2.05 -30.55 -25.50
C ARG A 8 0.96 -30.34 -24.43
N PRO A 9 0.40 -31.38 -23.76
CA PRO A 9 -0.60 -31.15 -22.71
C PRO A 9 -0.03 -30.50 -21.44
N GLN A 10 1.25 -30.71 -21.10
CA GLN A 10 1.90 -30.07 -19.95
C GLN A 10 2.24 -28.60 -20.22
N ILE A 11 2.56 -28.26 -21.47
CA ILE A 11 2.77 -26.87 -21.90
C ILE A 11 1.46 -26.08 -21.74
N ILE A 12 0.33 -26.66 -22.17
CA ILE A 12 -0.99 -26.03 -22.04
C ILE A 12 -1.36 -25.82 -20.57
N ALA A 13 -1.14 -26.81 -19.71
CA ALA A 13 -1.40 -26.69 -18.28
C ALA A 13 -0.56 -25.59 -17.61
N LEU A 14 0.71 -25.46 -17.98
CA LEU A 14 1.60 -24.41 -17.47
C LEU A 14 1.20 -23.01 -17.93
N VAL A 15 0.73 -22.86 -19.18
CA VAL A 15 0.25 -21.59 -19.71
C VAL A 15 -1.03 -21.13 -18.99
N ILE A 16 -1.98 -22.05 -18.75
CA ILE A 16 -3.21 -21.72 -18.03
C ILE A 16 -2.91 -21.39 -16.57
N ALA A 17 -2.08 -22.18 -15.88
CA ALA A 17 -1.68 -21.89 -14.50
C ALA A 17 -0.94 -20.54 -14.39
N GLY A 18 -0.07 -20.21 -15.35
CA GLY A 18 0.59 -18.91 -15.43
C GLY A 18 -0.40 -17.75 -15.62
N LEU A 19 -1.39 -17.90 -16.49
CA LEU A 19 -2.43 -16.88 -16.73
C LEU A 19 -3.32 -16.63 -15.51
N VAL A 20 -3.69 -17.68 -14.76
CA VAL A 20 -4.52 -17.53 -13.55
C VAL A 20 -3.75 -16.80 -12.44
N VAL A 21 -2.45 -17.08 -12.27
CA VAL A 21 -1.61 -16.35 -11.31
C VAL A 21 -1.41 -14.89 -11.73
N PHE A 22 -1.23 -14.62 -13.02
CA PHE A 22 -1.11 -13.25 -13.53
C PHE A 22 -2.41 -12.44 -13.37
N ALA A 23 -3.56 -13.07 -13.59
CA ALA A 23 -4.87 -12.44 -13.42
C ALA A 23 -5.19 -12.13 -11.94
N LEU A 24 -4.77 -12.99 -11.00
CA LEU A 24 -4.94 -12.73 -9.56
C LEU A 24 -4.02 -11.62 -9.03
N ILE A 25 -2.84 -11.42 -9.64
CA ILE A 25 -1.93 -10.33 -9.29
C ILE A 25 -2.39 -9.01 -9.92
N ALA A 26 -2.89 -9.02 -11.16
CA ALA A 26 -3.43 -7.84 -11.82
C ALA A 26 -4.80 -7.40 -11.25
N GLY A 27 -5.64 -8.35 -10.83
CA GLY A 27 -6.98 -8.09 -10.29
C GLY A 27 -7.01 -7.45 -8.90
N ARG A 28 -5.89 -7.40 -8.16
CA ARG A 28 -5.81 -6.71 -6.87
C ARG A 28 -5.31 -5.25 -6.98
N GLY A 29 -4.89 -4.81 -8.17
CA GLY A 29 -4.31 -3.49 -8.39
C GLY A 29 -5.08 -2.57 -9.34
N ALA A 30 -6.22 -3.01 -9.87
CA ALA A 30 -6.96 -2.28 -10.91
C ALA A 30 -8.30 -1.73 -10.38
N ASP A 31 -8.22 -0.85 -9.39
CA ASP A 31 -9.22 0.20 -9.20
C ASP A 31 -8.48 1.41 -8.63
N SER A 32 -7.79 2.11 -9.51
CA SER A 32 -7.23 3.43 -9.24
C SER A 32 -7.68 4.25 -10.42
N GLY A 33 -8.86 4.83 -10.29
CA GLY A 33 -9.22 6.01 -11.06
C GLY A 33 -8.03 6.96 -11.01
N ASP A 34 -7.67 7.50 -12.16
CA ASP A 34 -6.55 8.41 -12.37
C ASP A 34 -6.85 9.76 -11.68
N GLU A 35 -6.95 9.73 -10.36
CA GLU A 35 -6.91 10.88 -9.49
C GLU A 35 -5.42 11.14 -9.28
N GLY A 36 -4.92 12.20 -9.93
CA GLY A 36 -3.53 12.62 -9.78
C GLY A 36 -3.15 12.82 -8.29
N PRO A 37 -1.86 13.03 -7.98
CA PRO A 37 -1.31 12.97 -6.62
C PRO A 37 -1.93 13.94 -5.59
N GLY A 38 -2.84 14.81 -6.00
CA GLY A 38 -3.44 15.85 -5.18
C GLY A 38 -2.45 16.96 -4.82
N VAL A 39 -2.94 18.01 -4.19
CA VAL A 39 -2.08 19.05 -3.61
C VAL A 39 -1.79 18.65 -2.16
N LEU A 40 -0.53 18.81 -1.73
CA LEU A 40 -0.15 18.55 -0.35
C LEU A 40 -0.60 19.70 0.55
N ASP A 41 -1.75 19.53 1.21
CA ASP A 41 -2.24 20.45 2.22
C ASP A 41 -1.63 20.18 3.61
N ASN A 42 -1.85 21.10 4.55
CA ASN A 42 -1.30 21.01 5.91
C ASN A 42 -1.71 19.73 6.66
N ALA A 43 -2.90 19.19 6.41
CA ALA A 43 -3.37 17.97 7.04
C ALA A 43 -2.68 16.74 6.43
N ALA A 44 -2.47 16.72 5.11
CA ALA A 44 -1.64 15.70 4.44
C ALA A 44 -0.20 15.71 4.97
N VAL A 45 0.43 16.89 5.07
CA VAL A 45 1.79 17.04 5.63
C VAL A 45 1.87 16.43 7.03
N ARG A 46 0.94 16.81 7.92
CA ARG A 46 0.92 16.28 9.29
C ARG A 46 0.74 14.77 9.32
N ALA A 47 -0.10 14.20 8.46
CA ALA A 47 -0.28 12.76 8.37
C ALA A 47 1.02 12.05 7.94
N CYS A 48 1.71 12.59 6.92
CA CYS A 48 2.99 12.06 6.45
C CYS A 48 4.09 12.18 7.53
N ASP A 49 4.17 13.31 8.22
CA ASP A 49 5.14 13.54 9.32
C ASP A 49 4.86 12.63 10.52
N ASP A 50 3.60 12.52 10.94
CA ASP A 50 3.18 11.66 12.04
C ASP A 50 3.52 10.19 11.76
N PHE A 51 3.29 9.75 10.52
CA PHE A 51 3.66 8.42 10.08
C PHE A 51 5.17 8.21 10.12
N ALA A 52 5.95 9.12 9.50
CA ALA A 52 7.40 9.02 9.44
C ALA A 52 8.04 8.99 10.85
N ALA A 53 7.53 9.79 11.78
CA ALA A 53 7.99 9.81 13.16
C ALA A 53 7.64 8.52 13.94
N GLY A 54 6.49 7.91 13.65
CA GLY A 54 5.99 6.76 14.40
C GLY A 54 6.31 5.38 13.80
N GLN A 55 6.62 5.29 12.51
CA GLN A 55 6.73 4.01 11.81
C GLN A 55 7.80 3.09 12.43
N ALA A 56 8.95 3.65 12.80
CA ALA A 56 10.07 2.89 13.36
C ALA A 56 9.76 2.27 14.76
N SER A 57 8.85 2.89 15.51
CA SER A 57 8.41 2.44 16.83
C SER A 57 7.17 1.54 16.79
N ALA A 58 6.43 1.53 15.68
CA ALA A 58 5.22 0.71 15.44
C ALA A 58 5.52 -0.79 15.18
N ARG A 59 6.19 -1.45 16.13
CA ARG A 59 6.63 -2.85 16.01
C ARG A 59 5.56 -3.87 16.43
N SER A 60 4.66 -3.51 17.35
CA SER A 60 3.53 -4.34 17.79
C SER A 60 2.24 -3.95 17.08
N ASN A 61 1.26 -4.85 17.02
CA ASN A 61 -0.06 -4.54 16.45
C ASN A 61 -0.73 -3.36 17.14
N SER A 62 -0.64 -3.26 18.48
CA SER A 62 -1.16 -2.11 19.23
C SER A 62 -0.49 -0.79 18.81
N ALA A 63 0.83 -0.78 18.62
CA ALA A 63 1.55 0.42 18.21
C ALA A 63 1.23 0.81 16.75
N ARG A 64 0.99 -0.17 15.88
CA ARG A 64 0.53 0.06 14.50
C ARG A 64 -0.87 0.65 14.47
N LEU A 65 -1.79 0.12 15.27
CA LEU A 65 -3.15 0.63 15.39
C LEU A 65 -3.12 2.08 15.91
N SER A 66 -2.38 2.37 16.98
CA SER A 66 -2.24 3.73 17.48
C SER A 66 -1.62 4.69 16.46
N LEU A 67 -0.61 4.24 15.71
CA LEU A 67 -0.03 5.07 14.65
C LEU A 67 -1.02 5.32 13.53
N ALA A 68 -1.68 4.28 13.04
CA ALA A 68 -2.63 4.37 11.94
C ALA A 68 -3.85 5.23 12.31
N ASP A 69 -4.34 5.15 13.55
CA ASP A 69 -5.41 6.01 14.05
C ASP A 69 -5.00 7.49 14.07
N LYS A 70 -3.78 7.79 14.54
CA LYS A 70 -3.22 9.15 14.51
C LYS A 70 -3.12 9.68 13.08
N VAL A 71 -2.52 8.90 12.19
CA VAL A 71 -2.32 9.27 10.78
C VAL A 71 -3.66 9.46 10.07
N THR A 72 -4.63 8.56 10.30
CA THR A 72 -5.99 8.68 9.74
C THR A 72 -6.68 9.93 10.25
N THR A 73 -6.61 10.22 11.55
CA THR A 73 -7.22 11.42 12.17
C THR A 73 -6.68 12.72 11.56
N SER A 74 -5.39 12.75 11.21
CA SER A 74 -4.79 13.86 10.47
C SER A 74 -5.26 13.87 9.01
N ALA A 75 -5.19 12.74 8.32
CA ALA A 75 -5.47 12.64 6.89
C ALA A 75 -6.95 12.83 6.50
N VAL A 76 -7.91 12.50 7.35
CA VAL A 76 -9.35 12.71 7.04
C VAL A 76 -9.72 14.18 6.88
N LYS A 77 -8.88 15.10 7.37
CA LYS A 77 -9.05 16.55 7.22
C LYS A 77 -8.40 17.11 5.95
N SER A 78 -7.74 16.24 5.18
CA SER A 78 -7.02 16.60 3.97
C SER A 78 -7.93 16.50 2.75
N ASP A 79 -7.74 17.45 1.84
CA ASP A 79 -8.35 17.43 0.50
C ASP A 79 -7.54 16.54 -0.46
N ASN A 80 -6.35 16.07 -0.04
CA ASN A 80 -5.55 15.10 -0.78
C ASN A 80 -6.15 13.70 -0.64
N GLU A 81 -6.99 13.34 -1.61
CA GLU A 81 -7.66 12.04 -1.66
C GLU A 81 -6.71 10.84 -1.67
N PRO A 82 -5.64 10.81 -2.49
CA PRO A 82 -4.67 9.71 -2.45
C PRO A 82 -4.08 9.47 -1.05
N VAL A 83 -3.63 10.52 -0.36
CA VAL A 83 -3.07 10.41 1.00
C VAL A 83 -4.13 9.93 1.99
N ARG A 84 -5.34 10.48 1.92
CA ARG A 84 -6.47 10.09 2.79
C ARG A 84 -6.84 8.61 2.60
N ASN A 85 -6.94 8.15 1.36
CA ASN A 85 -7.29 6.77 1.04
C ASN A 85 -6.22 5.80 1.54
N ARG A 86 -4.94 6.09 1.32
CA ARG A 86 -3.83 5.27 1.84
C ARG A 86 -3.73 5.30 3.37
N ALA A 87 -4.08 6.40 4.03
CA ALA A 87 -4.16 6.46 5.49
C ALA A 87 -5.25 5.52 6.04
N MET A 88 -6.42 5.48 5.40
CA MET A 88 -7.48 4.55 5.79
C MET A 88 -7.08 3.08 5.57
N GLU A 89 -6.37 2.78 4.47
CA GLU A 89 -5.81 1.44 4.25
C GLU A 89 -4.79 1.04 5.31
N LEU A 90 -3.97 1.98 5.77
CA LEU A 90 -3.05 1.80 6.90
C LEU A 90 -3.80 1.32 8.16
N GLY A 91 -4.92 1.97 8.49
CA GLY A 91 -5.78 1.58 9.62
C GLY A 91 -6.35 0.18 9.47
N ARG A 92 -6.87 -0.16 8.29
CA ARG A 92 -7.43 -1.50 7.99
C ARG A 92 -6.38 -2.60 8.12
N ASN A 93 -5.14 -2.32 7.72
CA ASN A 93 -4.06 -3.32 7.69
C ASN A 93 -3.18 -3.31 8.95
N ALA A 94 -3.50 -2.49 9.97
CA ALA A 94 -2.70 -2.36 11.18
C ALA A 94 -2.60 -3.65 12.01
N ASP A 95 -3.62 -4.50 11.96
CA ASP A 95 -3.69 -5.78 12.69
C ASP A 95 -3.61 -7.02 11.78
N GLU A 96 -3.60 -6.86 10.46
CA GLU A 96 -3.54 -7.95 9.45
C GLU A 96 -2.15 -8.62 9.34
N GLY A 97 -1.25 -8.33 10.28
CA GLY A 97 0.10 -8.88 10.37
C GLY A 97 1.17 -8.07 9.64
N ASN A 98 2.43 -8.51 9.78
CA ASN A 98 3.60 -7.72 9.36
C ASN A 98 3.64 -7.41 7.87
N THR A 99 3.26 -8.36 7.01
CA THR A 99 3.32 -8.18 5.55
C THR A 99 2.30 -7.14 5.10
N ALA A 100 1.06 -7.24 5.55
CA ALA A 100 -0.02 -6.30 5.20
C ALA A 100 0.30 -4.88 5.70
N TRP A 101 0.74 -4.77 6.96
CA TRP A 101 1.18 -3.50 7.54
C TRP A 101 2.28 -2.84 6.71
N ARG A 102 3.31 -3.60 6.32
CA ARG A 102 4.44 -3.07 5.54
C ARG A 102 3.98 -2.62 4.15
N THR A 103 3.17 -3.42 3.47
CA THR A 103 2.65 -3.04 2.15
C THR A 103 1.81 -1.77 2.21
N ALA A 104 0.92 -1.63 3.20
CA ALA A 104 0.13 -0.41 3.39
C ALA A 104 1.01 0.79 3.76
N SER A 105 2.03 0.57 4.60
CA SER A 105 3.02 1.57 4.99
C SER A 105 3.80 2.11 3.78
N ASP A 106 4.25 1.21 2.90
CA ASP A 106 4.99 1.56 1.68
C ASP A 106 4.10 2.34 0.72
N ALA A 107 2.84 1.90 0.54
CA ALA A 107 1.87 2.59 -0.31
C ALA A 107 1.51 4.00 0.22
N PHE A 108 1.36 4.16 1.53
CA PHE A 108 1.15 5.47 2.15
C PHE A 108 2.36 6.39 1.99
N THR A 109 3.56 5.86 2.22
CA THR A 109 4.81 6.62 2.02
C THR A 109 4.95 7.08 0.57
N GLN A 110 4.59 6.22 -0.39
CA GLN A 110 4.60 6.57 -1.80
C GLN A 110 3.61 7.69 -2.11
N ALA A 111 2.37 7.60 -1.62
CA ALA A 111 1.37 8.66 -1.81
C ALA A 111 1.82 10.01 -1.24
N CYS A 112 2.47 10.01 -0.07
CA CYS A 112 3.09 11.22 0.48
C CYS A 112 4.12 11.82 -0.50
N ARG A 113 5.04 11.00 -1.01
CA ARG A 113 6.10 11.44 -1.94
C ARG A 113 5.53 11.93 -3.27
N ASP A 114 4.52 11.24 -3.81
CA ASP A 114 3.87 11.62 -5.07
C ASP A 114 3.13 12.95 -4.93
N ALA A 115 2.56 13.23 -3.76
CA ALA A 115 1.99 14.54 -3.40
C ALA A 115 3.05 15.64 -3.20
N GLY A 116 4.34 15.31 -3.21
CA GLY A 116 5.45 16.26 -3.05
C GLY A 116 6.00 16.38 -1.63
N TRP A 117 5.58 15.51 -0.70
CA TRP A 117 6.15 15.49 0.65
C TRP A 117 7.60 14.99 0.63
N SER A 118 8.44 15.63 1.42
CA SER A 118 9.81 15.22 1.69
C SER A 118 9.98 15.05 3.20
N ALA A 119 10.61 13.95 3.61
CA ALA A 119 10.85 13.68 5.01
C ALA A 119 11.66 14.82 5.66
N PRO A 120 11.26 15.28 6.87
CA PRO A 120 12.01 16.27 7.63
C PRO A 120 13.32 15.72 8.19
#